data_AF-A0A9D8SLD0-F1
#
_entry.id   AF-A0A9D8SLD0-F1
#
_cell.length_a   1.000
_cell.length_b   1.000
_cell.length_c   1.000
_cell.angle_alpha   90.00
_cell.angle_beta   90.00
_cell.angle_gamma   90.00
#
_symmetry.space_group_name_H-M   'P 1'
#
loop_
_entity.id
_entity.type
_entity.pdbx_description
1 polymer ?
#
loop_
_entity_poly.entity_id
_entity_poly.type
_entity_poly.pdbx_seq_one_letter_code
_entity_poly.pdbx_strand_id
1 'polypeptide(L)'
;MRLTISLFSFFCAVVFMMYGGLQAQDPSSTLEFFPIDLANPTPEVFEQSVPVSPAKIPNTPANPETAPAASEDLSDADFMDFSVSETAPEEVPDPAEPEITELNTIQDFWKLYEVSDSFRQRYSDGAEWQSEEDQLFFFYHLQERITLEDLEKWAFPERDLAILDPLDTKELNPRRFDAFWITGKLLSAEKTELEKNIAFRYGLSSYFTCQLVLDDGRKVTLFCRQLPRALQKPGALDPPPRVGLPALFLKKGPEAENVPAPAPNVEGKTIPLCPLFMIGSRLAWYPDTLLCEAGFDWGLFDDLDREELPEDALRSASNDTRLALRNRECFYQMMNAVFHMPQEKLKKIVADVQENAPDEHFEQIDYAQTQTRKDGKKPERYSSVGPLFRQPVKERGNFFFLKGIVRRIDAIRVQDPDINQRFGITHYFELFLFPDETPQSPIVVLVPALPDGILPGSSTGYYVELKVPAFFFNTWSYENGENEEGKKIRRFAPLLIGGIPEQTVSTIYAPDLFWFYVLGGTTFGGLFFLSLILYFLSSRENAAFARNRQKMYALPEGTRLENDVENTAEKEREMGFEEWCRRNE
;
A
#
# COMPACT_ATOMS: atom_id res chain seq x y z
N MET A 1 -45.46 -26.50 -43.70
CA MET A 1 -45.82 -26.72 -42.28
C MET A 1 -44.72 -27.43 -41.49
N ARG A 2 -44.18 -28.59 -41.92
CA ARG A 2 -43.05 -29.23 -41.22
C ARG A 2 -41.76 -28.39 -41.20
N LEU A 3 -41.42 -27.75 -42.31
CA LEU A 3 -40.24 -26.87 -42.40
C LEU A 3 -40.34 -25.63 -41.48
N THR A 4 -41.53 -25.01 -41.42
CA THR A 4 -41.80 -23.84 -40.58
C THR A 4 -41.79 -24.17 -39.09
N ILE A 5 -42.27 -25.36 -38.70
CA ILE A 5 -42.20 -25.82 -37.29
C ILE A 5 -40.74 -26.12 -36.91
N SER A 6 -39.95 -26.70 -37.81
CA SER A 6 -38.54 -27.01 -37.56
C SER A 6 -37.68 -25.74 -37.44
N LEU A 7 -37.93 -24.72 -38.28
CA LEU A 7 -37.30 -23.40 -38.17
C LEU A 7 -37.70 -22.66 -36.88
N PHE A 8 -38.96 -22.78 -36.44
CA PHE A 8 -39.42 -22.16 -35.20
C PHE A 8 -38.81 -22.83 -33.96
N SER A 9 -38.72 -24.17 -33.91
CA SER A 9 -38.04 -24.87 -32.83
C SER A 9 -36.54 -24.56 -32.77
N PHE A 10 -35.88 -24.46 -33.92
CA PHE A 10 -34.48 -24.04 -33.97
C PHE A 10 -34.30 -22.60 -33.46
N PHE A 11 -35.20 -21.69 -33.84
CA PHE A 11 -35.20 -20.31 -33.36
C PHE A 11 -35.40 -20.22 -31.84
N CYS A 12 -36.37 -20.95 -31.28
CA CYS A 12 -36.57 -21.01 -29.83
C CYS A 12 -35.34 -21.56 -29.10
N ALA A 13 -34.64 -22.55 -29.66
CA ALA A 13 -33.42 -23.09 -29.06
C ALA A 13 -32.26 -22.06 -29.05
N VAL A 14 -32.09 -21.28 -30.13
CA VAL A 14 -31.07 -20.23 -30.21
C VAL A 14 -31.38 -19.08 -29.24
N VAL A 15 -32.64 -18.64 -29.16
CA VAL A 15 -33.06 -17.59 -28.22
C VAL A 15 -32.90 -18.06 -26.77
N PHE A 16 -33.22 -19.32 -26.47
CA PHE A 16 -33.05 -19.89 -25.13
C PHE A 16 -31.57 -20.03 -24.75
N MET A 17 -30.67 -20.37 -25.69
CA MET A 17 -29.23 -20.34 -25.44
C MET A 17 -28.67 -18.93 -25.23
N MET A 18 -29.18 -17.93 -25.95
CA MET A 18 -28.71 -16.54 -25.77
C MET A 18 -29.23 -15.91 -24.47
N TYR A 19 -30.45 -16.22 -24.04
CA TYR A 19 -31.02 -15.68 -22.78
C TYR A 19 -30.68 -16.52 -21.55
N GLY A 20 -30.44 -17.83 -21.69
CA GLY A 20 -30.06 -18.70 -20.57
C GLY A 20 -28.70 -18.37 -19.94
N GLY A 21 -27.83 -17.64 -20.67
CA GLY A 21 -26.54 -17.16 -20.15
C GLY A 21 -26.62 -15.90 -19.27
N LEU A 22 -27.79 -15.28 -19.12
CA LEU A 22 -27.98 -13.99 -18.42
C LEU A 22 -28.54 -14.13 -16.99
N GLN A 23 -28.72 -15.34 -16.46
CA GLN A 23 -29.41 -15.56 -15.18
C GLN A 23 -28.48 -15.89 -13.99
N ALA A 24 -27.34 -15.20 -13.92
CA ALA A 24 -26.50 -15.14 -12.71
C ALA A 24 -25.97 -13.71 -12.52
N GLN A 25 -26.86 -12.78 -12.21
CA GLN A 25 -26.51 -11.42 -11.77
C GLN A 25 -27.36 -11.07 -10.56
N ASP A 26 -26.71 -10.93 -9.40
CA ASP A 26 -27.28 -10.52 -8.13
C ASP A 26 -27.54 -8.99 -8.16
N PRO A 27 -28.77 -8.51 -7.94
CA PRO A 27 -29.11 -7.08 -8.08
C PRO A 27 -28.86 -6.24 -6.82
N SER A 28 -27.93 -6.63 -5.94
CA SER A 28 -27.69 -5.97 -4.65
C SER A 28 -26.35 -5.22 -4.55
N SER A 29 -26.14 -4.21 -5.38
CA SER A 29 -25.07 -3.22 -5.14
C SER A 29 -25.42 -1.84 -5.72
N THR A 30 -26.39 -1.17 -5.08
CA THR A 30 -26.52 0.30 -5.17
C THR A 30 -25.38 0.94 -4.39
N LEU A 31 -24.34 1.39 -5.10
CA LEU A 31 -23.30 2.27 -4.57
C LEU A 31 -23.82 3.71 -4.57
N GLU A 32 -23.90 4.30 -3.37
CA GLU A 32 -24.12 5.74 -3.20
C GLU A 32 -22.87 6.50 -3.65
N PHE A 33 -23.04 7.36 -4.66
CA PHE A 33 -22.01 8.30 -5.11
C PHE A 33 -21.99 9.51 -4.17
N PHE A 34 -20.89 9.70 -3.44
CA PHE A 34 -20.57 10.98 -2.80
C PHE A 34 -19.71 11.80 -3.77
N PRO A 35 -20.19 12.95 -4.29
CA PRO A 35 -19.33 13.86 -5.03
C PRO A 35 -18.30 14.46 -4.07
N ILE A 36 -17.02 14.26 -4.37
CA ILE A 36 -15.91 14.92 -3.67
C ILE A 36 -15.69 16.25 -4.40
N ASP A 37 -16.10 17.35 -3.77
CA ASP A 37 -15.80 18.69 -4.24
C ASP A 37 -14.33 19.03 -3.94
N LEU A 38 -13.50 19.10 -4.98
CA LEU A 38 -12.06 19.35 -4.90
C LEU A 38 -11.71 20.85 -4.78
N ALA A 39 -12.69 21.75 -4.61
CA ALA A 39 -12.47 23.19 -4.73
C ALA A 39 -12.34 24.00 -3.42
N ASN A 40 -12.54 23.44 -2.22
CA ASN A 40 -12.43 24.23 -0.97
C ASN A 40 -12.04 23.39 0.27
N PRO A 41 -10.88 23.65 0.91
CA PRO A 41 -10.57 23.08 2.22
C PRO A 41 -11.03 24.04 3.33
N THR A 42 -12.21 23.81 3.88
CA THR A 42 -12.60 24.38 5.19
C THR A 42 -13.06 23.25 6.10
N PRO A 43 -12.56 23.16 7.35
CA PRO A 43 -12.93 22.07 8.24
C PRO A 43 -14.29 22.36 8.90
N GLU A 44 -15.33 21.64 8.47
CA GLU A 44 -16.55 21.53 9.27
C GLU A 44 -16.38 20.40 10.29
N VAL A 45 -16.37 20.77 11.57
CA VAL A 45 -16.38 19.86 12.71
C VAL A 45 -17.78 19.25 12.84
N PHE A 46 -17.91 17.96 12.58
CA PHE A 46 -19.12 17.19 12.88
C PHE A 46 -18.98 16.52 14.25
N GLU A 47 -19.65 17.06 15.26
CA GLU A 47 -19.93 16.35 16.52
C GLU A 47 -21.03 15.31 16.29
N GLN A 48 -20.69 14.02 16.40
CA GLN A 48 -21.67 12.94 16.53
C GLN A 48 -21.63 12.36 17.95
N SER A 49 -22.68 12.62 18.71
CA SER A 49 -22.96 12.00 20.02
C SER A 49 -23.45 10.56 19.84
N VAL A 50 -22.71 9.59 20.39
CA VAL A 50 -23.14 8.18 20.52
C VAL A 50 -23.66 7.94 21.94
N PRO A 51 -24.83 7.31 22.15
CA PRO A 51 -25.30 6.94 23.47
C PRO A 51 -24.70 5.58 23.91
N VAL A 52 -24.00 5.57 25.04
CA VAL A 52 -23.51 4.34 25.69
C VAL A 52 -24.57 3.82 26.65
N SER A 53 -25.00 2.57 26.46
CA SER A 53 -25.87 1.82 27.36
C SER A 53 -25.03 0.76 28.11
N PRO A 54 -25.09 0.64 29.45
CA PRO A 54 -24.22 -0.26 30.19
C PRO A 54 -24.80 -1.68 30.29
N ALA A 55 -23.97 -2.68 29.95
CA ALA A 55 -24.25 -4.09 30.15
C ALA A 55 -23.88 -4.54 31.57
N LYS A 56 -24.72 -5.45 32.09
CA LYS A 56 -24.77 -5.93 33.48
C LYS A 56 -23.88 -7.19 33.64
N ILE A 57 -22.94 -7.17 34.59
CA ILE A 57 -22.10 -8.33 34.95
C ILE A 57 -22.85 -9.18 36.00
N PRO A 58 -22.90 -10.53 35.88
CA PRO A 58 -23.47 -11.39 36.91
C PRO A 58 -22.41 -11.86 37.93
N ASN A 59 -22.73 -11.69 39.21
CA ASN A 59 -22.00 -12.26 40.35
C ASN A 59 -22.40 -13.73 40.57
N THR A 60 -21.44 -14.58 40.96
CA THR A 60 -21.68 -15.89 41.61
C THR A 60 -20.74 -16.01 42.82
N PRO A 61 -21.20 -16.50 43.98
CA PRO A 61 -20.43 -16.51 45.23
C PRO A 61 -19.77 -17.87 45.49
N ALA A 62 -18.72 -17.88 46.30
CA ALA A 62 -18.19 -19.08 46.95
C ALA A 62 -17.92 -18.81 48.44
N ASN A 63 -18.19 -19.85 49.22
CA ASN A 63 -18.44 -19.97 50.66
C ASN A 63 -17.14 -19.92 51.53
N PRO A 64 -17.23 -19.65 52.85
CA PRO A 64 -16.09 -19.62 53.78
C PRO A 64 -16.05 -20.83 54.74
N GLU A 65 -14.86 -21.18 55.23
CA GLU A 65 -14.51 -21.95 56.45
C GLU A 65 -12.98 -22.23 56.34
N THR A 66 -12.08 -21.97 57.29
CA THR A 66 -12.04 -22.35 58.71
C THR A 66 -10.85 -21.61 59.40
N ALA A 67 -10.95 -21.42 60.72
CA ALA A 67 -10.16 -20.65 61.71
C ALA A 67 -8.67 -21.11 61.93
N PRO A 68 -7.94 -20.75 63.03
CA PRO A 68 -8.19 -19.78 64.12
C PRO A 68 -6.98 -18.89 64.56
N ALA A 69 -7.33 -18.03 65.52
CA ALA A 69 -6.62 -17.01 66.30
C ALA A 69 -5.27 -17.36 66.96
N ALA A 70 -4.48 -16.30 67.18
CA ALA A 70 -3.65 -16.12 68.38
C ALA A 70 -3.58 -14.62 68.73
N SER A 71 -3.93 -14.34 69.97
CA SER A 71 -3.96 -13.05 70.68
C SER A 71 -2.69 -12.85 71.49
N GLU A 72 -2.21 -11.62 71.61
CA GLU A 72 -1.44 -11.09 72.75
C GLU A 72 -1.54 -9.55 72.62
N ASP A 73 -2.38 -8.91 73.45
CA ASP A 73 -2.01 -8.24 74.70
C ASP A 73 -0.92 -7.19 74.49
N LEU A 74 -1.29 -5.90 74.57
CA LEU A 74 -0.47 -4.86 75.20
C LEU A 74 -1.34 -3.64 75.54
N SER A 75 -0.99 -3.09 76.69
CA SER A 75 -1.78 -2.32 77.64
C SER A 75 -1.79 -0.81 77.43
N ASP A 76 -2.79 -0.20 78.06
CA ASP A 76 -2.94 1.21 78.41
C ASP A 76 -1.65 1.92 78.86
N ALA A 77 -1.43 3.15 78.37
CA ALA A 77 -1.16 4.31 79.21
C ALA A 77 -1.01 5.61 78.36
N ASP A 78 -1.70 6.65 78.83
CA ASP A 78 -1.37 8.07 78.71
C ASP A 78 -1.27 8.70 77.31
N PHE A 79 -2.38 9.29 76.84
CA PHE A 79 -2.28 10.45 75.96
C PHE A 79 -3.23 11.58 76.37
N MET A 80 -2.59 12.72 76.62
CA MET A 80 -3.14 13.99 77.06
C MET A 80 -4.14 14.57 76.06
N ASP A 81 -5.24 15.06 76.61
CA ASP A 81 -6.29 15.83 75.96
C ASP A 81 -5.74 17.23 75.56
N PHE A 82 -5.41 17.42 74.28
CA PHE A 82 -5.09 18.73 73.71
C PHE A 82 -6.20 19.11 72.72
N SER A 83 -7.18 19.86 73.23
CA SER A 83 -8.20 20.53 72.42
C SER A 83 -7.57 21.71 71.67
N VAL A 84 -7.04 21.44 70.48
CA VAL A 84 -6.69 22.48 69.52
C VAL A 84 -7.92 22.78 68.68
N SER A 85 -8.42 24.00 68.81
CA SER A 85 -9.45 24.59 67.96
C SER A 85 -8.98 24.59 66.50
N GLU A 86 -9.52 23.67 65.72
CA GLU A 86 -9.33 23.54 64.27
C GLU A 86 -10.09 24.66 63.55
N THR A 87 -9.46 25.83 63.40
CA THR A 87 -9.88 26.80 62.38
C THR A 87 -9.43 26.29 61.03
N ALA A 88 -10.40 25.86 60.22
CA ALA A 88 -10.20 25.41 58.85
C ALA A 88 -9.36 26.44 58.08
N PRO A 89 -8.21 26.04 57.50
CA PRO A 89 -7.50 26.91 56.58
C PRO A 89 -8.40 27.14 55.35
N GLU A 90 -8.56 28.42 54.96
CA GLU A 90 -9.11 28.78 53.65
C GLU A 90 -8.39 27.94 52.58
N GLU A 91 -9.14 27.10 51.87
CA GLU A 91 -8.70 26.42 50.64
C GLU A 91 -8.21 27.51 49.67
N VAL A 92 -6.90 27.72 49.64
CA VAL A 92 -6.26 28.38 48.51
C VAL A 92 -6.55 27.47 47.31
N PRO A 93 -7.26 27.93 46.27
CA PRO A 93 -7.51 27.11 45.10
C PRO A 93 -6.16 26.70 44.53
N ASP A 94 -5.90 25.39 44.54
CA ASP A 94 -4.71 24.79 43.98
C ASP A 94 -4.57 25.29 42.54
N PRO A 95 -3.48 25.99 42.17
CA PRO A 95 -3.33 26.50 40.82
C PRO A 95 -3.40 25.31 39.87
N ALA A 96 -4.50 25.23 39.12
CA ALA A 96 -4.80 24.13 38.21
C ALA A 96 -3.53 23.77 37.42
N GLU A 97 -2.94 22.62 37.74
CA GLU A 97 -1.80 22.11 37.00
C GLU A 97 -2.26 21.97 35.55
N PRO A 98 -1.51 22.54 34.58
CA PRO A 98 -1.89 22.43 33.18
C PRO A 98 -1.85 20.95 32.81
N GLU A 99 -3.01 20.37 32.48
CA GLU A 99 -3.06 19.04 31.86
C GLU A 99 -2.27 19.11 30.54
N ILE A 100 -1.08 18.50 30.52
CA ILE A 100 -0.29 18.32 29.30
C ILE A 100 -0.99 17.21 28.50
N THR A 101 -2.00 17.57 27.71
CA THR A 101 -2.76 16.58 26.92
C THR A 101 -2.02 16.18 25.64
N GLU A 102 -1.05 17.00 25.16
CA GLU A 102 -0.30 16.75 23.93
C GLU A 102 1.20 17.05 24.08
N LEU A 103 2.05 16.07 23.76
CA LEU A 103 3.51 16.19 23.75
C LEU A 103 3.99 16.89 22.48
N ASN A 104 3.80 18.21 22.42
CA ASN A 104 4.13 18.99 21.23
C ASN A 104 5.63 19.31 21.11
N THR A 105 6.34 19.40 22.24
CA THR A 105 7.79 19.64 22.24
C THR A 105 8.54 18.57 23.02
N ILE A 106 9.81 18.38 22.65
CA ILE A 106 10.71 17.51 23.41
C ILE A 106 10.90 17.96 24.86
N GLN A 107 10.74 19.26 25.14
CA GLN A 107 10.83 19.79 26.50
C GLN A 107 9.63 19.38 27.35
N ASP A 108 8.44 19.26 26.75
CA ASP A 108 7.25 18.74 27.43
C ASP A 108 7.41 17.26 27.76
N PHE A 109 8.04 16.49 26.85
CA PHE A 109 8.44 15.12 27.12
C PHE A 109 9.40 15.05 28.31
N TRP A 110 10.47 15.87 28.33
CA TRP A 110 11.41 15.86 29.46
C TRP A 110 10.76 16.24 30.80
N LYS A 111 9.81 17.18 30.79
CA LYS A 111 9.03 17.54 32.00
C LYS A 111 8.17 16.38 32.49
N LEU A 112 7.50 15.66 31.58
CA LEU A 112 6.68 14.50 31.90
C LEU A 112 7.48 13.38 32.59
N TYR A 113 8.75 13.22 32.22
CA TYR A 113 9.67 12.24 32.82
C TYR A 113 10.52 12.79 33.97
N GLU A 114 10.18 13.96 34.50
CA GLU A 114 10.87 14.62 35.61
C GLU A 114 12.39 14.79 35.37
N VAL A 115 12.81 14.96 34.11
CA VAL A 115 14.21 15.19 33.75
C VAL A 115 14.58 16.64 34.08
N SER A 116 14.92 16.86 35.35
CA SER A 116 15.24 18.17 35.90
C SER A 116 16.54 18.76 35.34
N ASP A 117 16.73 20.07 35.49
CA ASP A 117 17.99 20.75 35.16
C ASP A 117 19.18 20.18 35.93
N SER A 118 18.97 19.63 37.12
CA SER A 118 20.02 18.96 37.88
C SER A 118 20.53 17.69 37.19
N PHE A 119 19.65 16.98 36.48
CA PHE A 119 20.04 15.85 35.63
C PHE A 119 20.83 16.34 34.42
N ARG A 120 20.39 17.43 33.77
CA ARG A 120 21.13 18.06 32.66
C ARG A 120 22.54 18.46 33.07
N GLN A 121 22.72 19.00 34.27
CA GLN A 121 24.02 19.46 34.78
C GLN A 121 25.03 18.32 35.03
N ARG A 122 24.59 17.06 35.10
CA ARG A 122 25.51 15.91 35.23
C ARG A 122 26.40 15.73 34.00
N TYR A 123 25.95 16.21 32.85
CA TYR A 123 26.74 16.25 31.62
C TYR A 123 27.67 17.46 31.65
N SER A 124 28.96 17.25 31.90
CA SER A 124 29.96 18.32 31.84
C SER A 124 30.56 18.40 30.43
N ASP A 125 30.45 19.58 29.81
CA ASP A 125 31.13 19.85 28.54
C ASP A 125 32.66 19.80 28.73
N GLY A 126 33.39 19.33 27.72
CA GLY A 126 34.86 19.26 27.71
C GLY A 126 35.43 17.97 28.31
N ALA A 127 34.61 17.12 28.92
CA ALA A 127 35.03 15.82 29.40
C ALA A 127 34.89 14.75 28.30
N GLU A 128 35.81 13.79 28.27
CA GLU A 128 35.63 12.58 27.45
C GLU A 128 34.40 11.78 27.91
N TRP A 129 33.93 10.89 27.04
CA TRP A 129 32.87 9.97 27.39
C TRP A 129 33.40 8.87 28.31
N GLN A 130 32.79 8.69 29.48
CA GLN A 130 33.14 7.61 30.40
C GLN A 130 32.16 6.43 30.22
N SER A 131 32.69 5.22 30.07
CA SER A 131 31.90 4.00 29.80
C SER A 131 30.89 3.63 30.90
N GLU A 132 31.07 4.18 32.10
CA GLU A 132 30.22 3.95 33.28
C GLU A 132 29.13 5.02 33.46
N GLU A 133 28.91 5.91 32.48
CA GLU A 133 27.82 6.88 32.53
C GLU A 133 26.46 6.17 32.39
N ASP A 134 25.91 5.67 33.51
CA ASP A 134 24.56 5.05 33.65
C ASP A 134 23.44 5.84 32.94
N GLN A 135 23.67 7.13 32.73
CA GLN A 135 22.77 8.10 32.15
C GLN A 135 22.50 7.83 30.65
N LEU A 136 23.42 7.21 29.92
CA LEU A 136 23.17 6.80 28.53
C LEU A 136 22.08 5.72 28.46
N PHE A 137 22.08 4.79 29.41
CA PHE A 137 21.08 3.72 29.46
C PHE A 137 19.70 4.23 29.85
N PHE A 138 19.65 5.29 30.65
CA PHE A 138 18.40 6.02 30.88
C PHE A 138 17.81 6.57 29.57
N PHE A 139 18.64 7.19 28.73
CA PHE A 139 18.16 7.67 27.43
C PHE A 139 17.74 6.55 26.49
N TYR A 140 18.42 5.41 26.51
CA TYR A 140 17.97 4.26 25.73
C TYR A 140 16.63 3.71 26.21
N HIS A 141 16.40 3.66 27.53
CA HIS A 141 15.11 3.26 28.07
C HIS A 141 14.00 4.23 27.67
N LEU A 142 14.27 5.54 27.70
CA LEU A 142 13.31 6.55 27.26
C LEU A 142 13.07 6.51 25.74
N GLN A 143 14.09 6.16 24.94
CA GLN A 143 13.93 5.98 23.49
C GLN A 143 12.98 4.85 23.11
N GLU A 144 12.65 3.89 23.98
CA GLU A 144 11.56 2.93 23.70
C GLU A 144 10.19 3.59 23.68
N ARG A 145 10.08 4.79 24.29
CA ARG A 145 8.85 5.57 24.36
C ARG A 145 8.84 6.75 23.40
N ILE A 146 9.99 7.10 22.83
CA ILE A 146 10.11 8.15 21.81
C ILE A 146 10.13 7.44 20.46
N THR A 147 9.08 7.63 19.66
CA THR A 147 9.06 7.08 18.31
C THR A 147 10.04 7.84 17.41
N LEU A 148 10.45 7.24 16.29
CA LEU A 148 11.21 7.98 15.27
C LEU A 148 10.40 9.20 14.78
N GLU A 149 9.09 9.05 14.68
CA GLU A 149 8.14 10.10 14.28
C GLU A 149 8.23 11.31 15.23
N ASP A 150 8.28 11.07 16.54
CA ASP A 150 8.44 12.12 17.56
C ASP A 150 9.80 12.85 17.41
N LEU A 151 10.89 12.09 17.24
CA LEU A 151 12.22 12.67 17.05
C LEU A 151 12.31 13.51 15.78
N GLU A 152 11.72 13.05 14.68
CA GLU A 152 11.65 13.81 13.43
C GLU A 152 10.81 15.07 13.60
N LYS A 153 9.63 14.96 14.22
CA LYS A 153 8.74 16.10 14.52
C LYS A 153 9.45 17.15 15.37
N TRP A 154 10.27 16.73 16.34
CA TRP A 154 11.01 17.65 17.21
C TRP A 154 12.30 18.19 16.59
N ALA A 155 12.87 17.50 15.60
CA ALA A 155 14.07 17.92 14.88
C ALA A 155 13.77 18.83 13.67
N PHE A 156 12.63 18.65 13.00
CA PHE A 156 12.21 19.46 11.84
C PHE A 156 11.33 20.65 12.23
N PRO A 157 11.31 21.75 11.46
CA PRO A 157 12.10 22.09 10.26
C PRO A 157 13.28 23.05 10.52
N GLU A 158 13.44 23.57 11.74
CA GLU A 158 14.36 24.68 12.06
C GLU A 158 15.66 24.26 12.77
N ARG A 159 15.93 22.95 12.92
CA ARG A 159 17.06 22.43 13.73
C ARG A 159 17.96 21.47 12.95
N ASP A 160 18.36 21.86 11.75
CA ASP A 160 19.57 21.28 11.15
C ASP A 160 20.78 21.75 11.96
N LEU A 161 21.53 20.80 12.50
CA LEU A 161 22.72 21.10 13.30
C LEU A 161 23.72 21.94 12.52
N ALA A 162 23.76 21.81 11.18
CA ALA A 162 24.61 22.60 10.29
C ALA A 162 24.27 24.09 10.27
N ILE A 163 23.03 24.48 10.64
CA ILE A 163 22.59 25.87 10.67
C ILE A 163 23.08 26.59 11.94
N LEU A 164 23.29 25.87 13.04
CA LEU A 164 23.79 26.47 14.29
C LEU A 164 25.26 26.86 14.13
N ASP A 165 25.62 28.09 14.57
CA ASP A 165 27.01 28.52 14.53
C ASP A 165 27.84 27.59 15.43
N PRO A 166 28.81 26.84 14.85
CA PRO A 166 29.58 25.85 15.60
C PRO A 166 30.44 26.46 16.71
N LEU A 167 30.64 27.78 16.73
CA LEU A 167 31.48 28.49 17.70
C LEU A 167 30.71 29.02 18.92
N ASP A 168 29.37 29.10 18.89
CA ASP A 168 28.65 29.63 20.05
C ASP A 168 28.29 28.53 21.06
N THR A 169 29.27 28.25 21.92
CA THR A 169 29.10 27.35 23.07
C THR A 169 27.94 27.76 23.99
N LYS A 170 27.52 29.03 23.99
CA LYS A 170 26.37 29.51 24.77
C LYS A 170 25.03 29.11 24.16
N GLU A 171 24.98 28.82 22.86
CA GLU A 171 23.74 28.38 22.20
C GLU A 171 23.50 26.87 22.34
N LEU A 172 24.55 26.05 22.37
CA LEU A 172 24.43 24.59 22.46
C LEU A 172 24.08 24.07 23.86
N ASN A 173 24.64 24.68 24.92
CA ASN A 173 24.37 24.27 26.30
C ASN A 173 22.89 24.31 26.71
N PRO A 174 22.12 25.38 26.43
CA PRO A 174 20.69 25.40 26.74
C PRO A 174 19.88 24.42 25.87
N ARG A 175 20.45 23.96 24.74
CA ARG A 175 19.84 22.97 23.84
C ARG A 175 20.26 21.53 24.13
N ARG A 176 20.81 21.26 25.32
CA ARG A 176 21.05 19.90 25.77
C ARG A 176 19.73 19.11 25.79
N PHE A 177 19.77 17.91 25.22
CA PHE A 177 18.63 17.03 24.98
C PHE A 177 17.58 17.56 24.00
N ASP A 178 17.88 18.61 23.23
CA ASP A 178 17.10 18.89 22.03
C ASP A 178 17.46 17.90 20.92
N ALA A 179 16.47 17.60 20.09
CA ALA A 179 16.64 16.83 18.86
C ALA A 179 17.16 17.72 17.74
N PHE A 180 18.14 17.18 17.01
CA PHE A 180 18.75 17.79 15.84
C PHE A 180 18.78 16.78 14.70
N TRP A 181 18.51 17.25 13.49
CA TRP A 181 18.82 16.46 12.31
C TRP A 181 20.32 16.54 12.04
N ILE A 182 20.98 15.39 11.89
CA ILE A 182 22.39 15.32 11.52
C ILE A 182 22.57 14.50 10.25
N THR A 183 23.48 14.96 9.38
CA THR A 183 23.88 14.27 8.16
C THR A 183 25.40 14.33 8.01
N GLY A 184 25.99 13.25 7.50
CA GLY A 184 27.43 13.15 7.36
C GLY A 184 27.89 11.82 6.80
N LYS A 185 29.18 11.53 6.98
CA LYS A 185 29.82 10.28 6.59
C LYS A 185 30.21 9.46 7.82
N LEU A 186 29.90 8.17 7.80
CA LEU A 186 30.26 7.24 8.87
C LEU A 186 31.71 6.76 8.68
N LEU A 187 32.58 7.08 9.64
CA LEU A 187 33.99 6.67 9.62
C LEU A 187 34.21 5.30 10.26
N SER A 188 33.57 5.07 11.41
CA SER A 188 33.67 3.80 12.14
C SER A 188 32.38 3.53 12.90
N ALA A 189 32.05 2.26 13.06
CA ALA A 189 30.98 1.81 13.94
C ALA A 189 31.48 0.62 14.75
N GLU A 190 31.43 0.74 16.08
CA GLU A 190 31.82 -0.31 17.01
C GLU A 190 30.60 -0.78 17.79
N LYS A 191 30.39 -2.10 17.83
CA LYS A 191 29.33 -2.70 18.63
C LYS A 191 29.85 -2.96 20.05
N THR A 192 29.16 -2.43 21.04
CA THR A 192 29.47 -2.66 22.46
C THR A 192 28.37 -3.53 23.08
N GLU A 193 28.75 -4.72 23.56
CA GLU A 193 27.84 -5.59 24.31
C GLU A 193 27.73 -5.11 25.76
N LEU A 194 26.50 -5.13 26.30
CA LEU A 194 26.23 -4.71 27.65
C LEU A 194 26.31 -5.90 28.62
N GLU A 195 26.77 -5.62 29.84
CA GLU A 195 26.71 -6.60 30.91
C GLU A 195 25.27 -7.04 31.16
N LYS A 196 25.07 -8.34 31.48
CA LYS A 196 23.73 -8.95 31.60
C LYS A 196 22.80 -8.18 32.54
N ASN A 197 23.32 -7.63 33.64
CA ASN A 197 22.52 -6.89 34.61
C ASN A 197 22.03 -5.56 34.05
N ILE A 198 22.88 -4.82 33.33
CA ILE A 198 22.53 -3.58 32.64
C ILE A 198 21.55 -3.88 31.51
N ALA A 199 21.86 -4.90 30.72
CA ALA A 199 21.01 -5.32 29.60
C ALA A 199 19.61 -5.71 30.05
N PHE A 200 19.48 -6.47 31.15
CA PHE A 200 18.19 -6.83 31.73
C PHE A 200 17.43 -5.61 32.25
N ARG A 201 18.12 -4.68 32.94
CA ARG A 201 17.51 -3.49 33.53
C ARG A 201 16.92 -2.55 32.49
N TYR A 202 17.59 -2.40 31.35
CA TYR A 202 17.24 -1.40 30.34
C TYR A 202 16.70 -2.00 29.04
N GLY A 203 16.52 -3.33 28.95
CA GLY A 203 16.01 -3.99 27.75
C GLY A 203 16.94 -3.89 26.54
N LEU A 204 18.23 -3.64 26.73
CA LEU A 204 19.20 -3.38 25.67
C LEU A 204 20.41 -4.30 25.80
N SER A 205 20.60 -5.23 24.87
CA SER A 205 21.73 -6.17 24.91
C SER A 205 23.05 -5.58 24.40
N SER A 206 22.96 -4.64 23.47
CA SER A 206 24.11 -3.99 22.85
C SER A 206 23.72 -2.64 22.28
N TYR A 207 24.71 -1.77 22.09
CA TYR A 207 24.56 -0.54 21.33
C TYR A 207 25.74 -0.36 20.37
N PHE A 208 25.64 0.61 19.47
CA PHE A 208 26.70 0.98 18.54
C PHE A 208 27.25 2.36 18.90
N THR A 209 28.57 2.47 18.91
CA THR A 209 29.30 3.74 18.95
C THR A 209 29.78 4.05 17.55
N CYS A 210 29.20 5.09 16.96
CA CYS A 210 29.48 5.52 15.59
C CYS A 210 30.30 6.81 15.62
N GLN A 211 31.38 6.87 14.84
CA GLN A 211 32.14 8.09 14.60
C GLN A 211 31.74 8.65 13.24
N LEU A 212 31.18 9.85 13.24
CA LEU A 212 30.70 10.53 12.05
C LEU A 212 31.51 11.80 11.81
N VAL A 213 31.64 12.15 10.54
CA VAL A 213 32.02 13.50 10.10
C VAL A 213 30.83 14.11 9.42
N LEU A 214 30.29 15.19 9.98
CA LEU A 214 29.17 15.92 9.39
C LEU A 214 29.56 16.56 8.06
N ASP A 215 28.57 16.97 7.28
CA ASP A 215 28.79 17.63 5.98
C ASP A 215 29.57 18.95 6.11
N ASP A 216 29.53 19.60 7.27
CA ASP A 216 30.37 20.76 7.58
C ASP A 216 31.79 20.41 8.05
N GLY A 217 32.10 19.15 8.30
CA GLY A 217 33.42 18.67 8.76
C GLY A 217 33.55 18.46 10.27
N ARG A 218 32.53 18.77 11.08
CA ARG A 218 32.53 18.47 12.53
C ARG A 218 32.56 16.97 12.78
N LYS A 219 33.22 16.57 13.87
CA LYS A 219 33.21 15.18 14.34
C LYS A 219 32.10 14.97 15.35
N VAL A 220 31.36 13.87 15.20
CA VAL A 220 30.29 13.47 16.11
C VAL A 220 30.52 12.04 16.54
N THR A 221 30.49 11.80 17.85
CA THR A 221 30.34 10.46 18.41
C THR A 221 28.86 10.24 18.70
N LEU A 222 28.26 9.36 17.91
CA LEU A 222 26.85 8.99 18.00
C LEU A 222 26.71 7.63 18.68
N PHE A 223 25.86 7.58 19.69
CA PHE A 223 25.40 6.34 20.29
C PHE A 223 24.04 5.96 19.69
N CYS A 224 23.92 4.77 19.11
CA CYS A 224 22.64 4.31 18.57
C CYS A 224 22.33 2.85 18.89
N ARG A 225 21.04 2.52 19.01
CA ARG A 225 20.59 1.13 19.28
C ARG A 225 20.75 0.25 18.05
N GLN A 226 20.47 0.81 16.88
CA GLN A 226 20.40 0.05 15.63
C GLN A 226 21.28 0.67 14.54
N LEU A 227 22.06 -0.19 13.88
CA LEU A 227 22.83 0.12 12.69
C LEU A 227 22.26 -0.67 11.51
N PRO A 228 22.08 -0.08 10.31
CA PRO A 228 21.65 -0.81 9.13
C PRO A 228 22.52 -2.04 8.87
N ARG A 229 21.89 -3.17 8.54
CA ARG A 229 22.57 -4.48 8.38
C ARG A 229 23.68 -4.43 7.35
N ALA A 230 23.48 -3.67 6.27
CA ALA A 230 24.50 -3.49 5.24
C ALA A 230 25.77 -2.83 5.79
N LEU A 231 25.64 -1.90 6.75
CA LEU A 231 26.76 -1.20 7.39
C LEU A 231 27.48 -2.02 8.47
N GLN A 232 26.86 -3.10 8.95
CA GLN A 232 27.49 -4.03 9.91
C GLN A 232 28.50 -4.98 9.26
N LYS A 233 28.52 -5.07 7.92
CA LYS A 233 29.41 -6.00 7.20
C LYS A 233 30.86 -5.49 7.19
N PRO A 234 31.86 -6.38 7.29
CA PRO A 234 33.26 -5.98 7.14
C PRO A 234 33.50 -5.27 5.81
N GLY A 235 34.18 -4.13 5.84
CA GLY A 235 34.49 -3.33 4.65
C GLY A 235 33.36 -2.43 4.15
N ALA A 236 32.16 -2.45 4.75
CA ALA A 236 31.04 -1.60 4.34
C ALA A 236 31.28 -0.09 4.57
N LEU A 237 32.33 0.27 5.31
CA LEU A 237 32.69 1.65 5.64
C LEU A 237 33.78 2.23 4.72
N ASP A 238 34.22 1.50 3.70
CA ASP A 238 35.23 1.97 2.74
C ASP A 238 34.70 1.88 1.29
N PRO A 239 34.37 3.01 0.64
CA PRO A 239 34.49 4.39 1.16
C PRO A 239 33.45 4.72 2.26
N PRO A 240 33.69 5.75 3.09
CA PRO A 240 32.77 6.16 4.15
C PRO A 240 31.35 6.46 3.63
N PRO A 241 30.32 5.70 4.06
CA PRO A 241 28.96 5.84 3.55
C PRO A 241 28.29 7.08 4.13
N ARG A 242 27.39 7.68 3.33
CA ARG A 242 26.54 8.78 3.78
C ARG A 242 25.45 8.26 4.70
N VAL A 243 25.28 8.93 5.82
CA VAL A 243 24.34 8.57 6.88
C VAL A 243 23.66 9.83 7.42
N GLY A 244 22.53 9.65 8.10
CA GLY A 244 21.85 10.72 8.81
C GLY A 244 20.89 10.16 9.84
N LEU A 245 20.32 11.02 10.69
CA LEU A 245 19.24 10.68 11.62
C LEU A 245 18.85 11.91 12.45
N PRO A 246 17.68 11.91 13.09
CA PRO A 246 17.44 12.80 14.22
C PRO A 246 18.17 12.24 15.45
N ALA A 247 18.96 13.07 16.12
CA ALA A 247 19.72 12.69 17.32
C ALA A 247 19.60 13.76 18.40
N LEU A 248 19.58 13.31 19.66
CA LEU A 248 19.59 14.16 20.83
C LEU A 248 21.01 14.59 21.16
N PHE A 249 21.21 15.88 21.37
CA PHE A 249 22.50 16.41 21.81
C PHE A 249 22.73 16.14 23.31
N LEU A 250 23.86 15.50 23.66
CA LEU A 250 24.20 15.19 25.06
C LEU A 250 25.19 16.19 25.65
N LYS A 251 26.42 16.24 25.11
CA LYS A 251 27.51 17.09 25.62
C LYS A 251 28.57 17.35 24.55
N LYS A 252 29.42 18.34 24.79
CA LYS A 252 30.65 18.53 24.01
C LYS A 252 31.79 17.75 24.64
N GLY A 253 32.63 17.14 23.81
CA GLY A 253 33.89 16.54 24.25
C GLY A 253 35.02 17.56 24.42
N PRO A 254 36.22 17.08 24.79
CA PRO A 254 37.38 17.93 24.98
C PRO A 254 37.75 18.63 23.66
N GLU A 255 38.17 19.89 23.78
CA GLU A 255 38.74 20.62 22.65
C GLU A 255 40.09 19.99 22.30
N ALA A 256 40.27 19.62 21.03
CA ALA A 256 41.50 18.97 20.60
C ALA A 256 42.65 19.98 20.54
N GLU A 257 43.43 20.11 21.62
CA GLU A 257 44.51 21.10 21.77
C GLU A 257 45.62 21.05 20.70
N ASN A 258 45.75 19.95 19.93
CA ASN A 258 46.90 19.70 19.05
C ASN A 258 46.56 19.29 17.61
N VAL A 259 45.31 19.46 17.17
CA VAL A 259 44.98 19.17 15.77
C VAL A 259 45.29 20.41 14.93
N PRO A 260 46.14 20.31 13.89
CA PRO A 260 46.44 21.44 13.03
C PRO A 260 45.14 22.06 12.51
N ALA A 261 45.04 23.38 12.57
CA ALA A 261 43.84 24.13 12.19
C ALA A 261 43.27 23.53 10.89
N PRO A 262 41.99 23.12 10.88
CA PRO A 262 41.39 22.52 9.70
C PRO A 262 41.58 23.45 8.51
N ALA A 263 41.74 22.88 7.32
CA ALA A 263 41.78 23.66 6.09
C ALA A 263 40.57 24.61 6.09
N PRO A 264 40.75 25.91 5.82
CA PRO A 264 39.66 26.86 5.86
C PRO A 264 38.54 26.36 4.96
N ASN A 265 37.32 26.34 5.51
CA ASN A 265 36.13 26.05 4.73
C ASN A 265 35.99 27.06 3.59
N VAL A 266 35.04 26.82 2.68
CA VAL A 266 34.72 27.71 1.54
C VAL A 266 34.51 29.18 1.98
N GLU A 267 34.19 29.44 3.25
CA GLU A 267 33.98 30.76 3.84
C GLU A 267 35.09 31.27 4.79
N GLY A 268 36.20 30.53 4.95
CA GLY A 268 37.32 30.97 5.79
C GLY A 268 37.09 30.92 7.31
N LYS A 269 35.97 30.37 7.79
CA LYS A 269 35.75 30.07 9.22
C LYS A 269 36.45 28.76 9.62
N THR A 270 37.24 28.82 10.68
CA THR A 270 37.84 27.64 11.34
C THR A 270 36.76 26.94 12.18
N ILE A 271 36.40 25.70 11.84
CA ILE A 271 35.44 24.94 12.65
C ILE A 271 36.17 24.37 13.88
N PRO A 272 35.64 24.58 15.10
CA PRO A 272 36.18 23.94 16.30
C PRO A 272 36.03 22.42 16.21
N LEU A 273 37.12 21.72 16.51
CA LEU A 273 37.25 20.26 16.41
C LEU A 273 36.69 19.51 17.63
N CYS A 274 35.92 20.17 18.51
CA CYS A 274 35.34 19.51 19.67
C CYS A 274 34.34 18.44 19.21
N PRO A 275 34.52 17.16 19.55
CA PRO A 275 33.58 16.12 19.17
C PRO A 275 32.26 16.35 19.91
N LEU A 276 31.13 16.25 19.21
CA LEU A 276 29.82 16.29 19.85
C LEU A 276 29.38 14.87 20.20
N PHE A 277 28.85 14.69 21.41
CA PHE A 277 28.24 13.43 21.82
C PHE A 277 26.74 13.51 21.63
N MET A 278 26.20 12.57 20.88
CA MET A 278 24.78 12.52 20.54
C MET A 278 24.23 11.11 20.71
N ILE A 279 22.92 10.99 20.91
CA ILE A 279 22.23 9.71 20.96
C ILE A 279 21.06 9.68 19.99
N GLY A 280 20.91 8.59 19.23
CA GLY A 280 19.80 8.38 18.31
C GLY A 280 19.28 6.95 18.38
N SER A 281 18.07 6.72 17.89
CA SER A 281 17.46 5.38 17.92
C SER A 281 18.12 4.46 16.88
N ARG A 282 18.16 4.93 15.63
CA ARG A 282 18.64 4.19 14.46
C ARG A 282 19.35 5.12 13.48
N LEU A 283 20.48 4.68 12.95
CA LEU A 283 21.21 5.39 11.90
C LEU A 283 20.53 5.19 10.54
N ALA A 284 20.17 6.26 9.84
CA ALA A 284 19.72 6.20 8.45
C ALA A 284 20.92 6.05 7.50
N TRP A 285 20.73 5.32 6.41
CA TRP A 285 21.77 5.04 5.42
C TRP A 285 21.35 5.49 4.02
N TYR A 286 22.23 6.25 3.36
CA TYR A 286 21.99 6.85 2.06
C TYR A 286 23.08 6.42 1.05
N PRO A 287 23.08 5.17 0.55
CA PRO A 287 23.94 4.78 -0.56
C PRO A 287 23.66 5.62 -1.82
N ASP A 288 24.58 5.60 -2.78
CA ASP A 288 24.46 6.32 -4.06
C ASP A 288 23.40 5.65 -4.96
N THR A 289 22.14 5.88 -4.62
CA THR A 289 20.96 5.40 -5.35
C THR A 289 19.98 6.54 -5.57
N LEU A 290 19.15 6.42 -6.61
CA LEU A 290 18.16 7.45 -6.96
C LEU A 290 17.13 7.71 -5.85
N LEU A 291 16.77 6.68 -5.09
CA LEU A 291 15.87 6.80 -3.93
C LEU A 291 16.52 7.59 -2.81
N CYS A 292 17.79 7.31 -2.49
CA CYS A 292 18.51 8.01 -1.43
C CYS A 292 18.83 9.46 -1.80
N GLU A 293 19.10 9.74 -3.07
CA GLU A 293 19.16 11.12 -3.57
C GLU A 293 17.85 11.88 -3.39
N ALA A 294 16.71 11.18 -3.39
CA ALA A 294 15.39 11.74 -3.07
C ALA A 294 15.07 11.74 -1.57
N GLY A 295 16.05 11.43 -0.71
CA GLY A 295 15.92 11.47 0.75
C GLY A 295 15.41 10.19 1.39
N PHE A 296 15.26 9.10 0.63
CA PHE A 296 14.86 7.81 1.20
C PHE A 296 15.99 7.16 2.00
N ASP A 297 15.68 6.74 3.23
CA ASP A 297 16.60 5.95 4.05
C ASP A 297 16.59 4.47 3.63
N TRP A 298 17.66 4.05 2.99
CA TRP A 298 17.80 2.68 2.49
C TRP A 298 17.83 1.63 3.58
N GLY A 299 18.29 1.99 4.79
CA GLY A 299 18.31 1.07 5.91
C GLY A 299 16.92 0.66 6.38
N LEU A 300 15.84 1.34 5.95
CA LEU A 300 14.47 0.96 6.29
C LEU A 300 14.04 -0.34 5.58
N PHE A 301 14.78 -0.78 4.55
CA PHE A 301 14.54 -2.09 3.95
C PHE A 301 14.85 -3.26 4.88
N ASP A 302 15.69 -3.05 5.90
CA ASP A 302 15.99 -4.08 6.91
C ASP A 302 14.72 -4.49 7.69
N ASP A 303 13.74 -3.58 7.80
CA ASP A 303 12.46 -3.85 8.48
C ASP A 303 11.50 -4.72 7.68
N LEU A 304 11.71 -4.82 6.36
CA LEU A 304 10.90 -5.67 5.48
C LEU A 304 11.35 -7.13 5.48
N ASP A 305 12.51 -7.45 6.06
CA ASP A 305 13.03 -8.80 6.11
C ASP A 305 12.35 -9.63 7.20
N ARG A 306 11.64 -10.67 6.75
CA ARG A 306 10.85 -11.57 7.62
C ARG A 306 11.67 -12.64 8.35
N GLU A 307 12.93 -12.87 7.95
CA GLU A 307 13.72 -14.04 8.36
C GLU A 307 13.98 -14.18 9.87
N GLU A 308 13.77 -13.12 10.66
CA GLU A 308 14.00 -13.15 12.11
C GLU A 308 12.71 -13.27 12.95
N LEU A 309 11.53 -13.34 12.32
CA LEU A 309 10.30 -13.52 13.08
C LEU A 309 10.16 -14.99 13.53
N PRO A 310 9.89 -15.25 14.82
CA PRO A 310 9.55 -16.59 15.31
C PRO A 310 8.42 -17.20 14.45
N GLU A 311 8.42 -18.52 14.22
CA GLU A 311 7.42 -19.19 13.37
C GLU A 311 5.97 -18.83 13.73
N ASP A 312 5.69 -18.61 15.02
CA ASP A 312 4.37 -18.21 15.51
C ASP A 312 4.00 -16.78 15.11
N ALA A 313 4.98 -15.86 15.09
CA ALA A 313 4.81 -14.50 14.60
C ALA A 313 4.67 -14.48 13.06
N LEU A 314 5.32 -15.39 12.34
CA LEU A 314 5.13 -15.55 10.88
C LEU A 314 3.71 -15.98 10.54
N ARG A 315 3.09 -16.87 11.33
CA ARG A 315 1.68 -17.28 11.15
C ARG A 315 0.72 -16.13 11.44
N SER A 316 0.97 -15.35 12.50
CA SER A 316 0.16 -14.16 12.80
C SER A 316 0.32 -13.05 11.76
N ALA A 317 1.57 -12.77 11.33
CA ALA A 317 1.89 -11.80 10.29
C ALA A 317 1.42 -12.23 8.90
N SER A 318 1.23 -13.54 8.66
CA SER A 318 0.59 -14.02 7.43
C SER A 318 -0.89 -13.67 7.36
N ASN A 319 -1.54 -13.43 8.51
CA ASN A 319 -2.91 -12.95 8.59
C ASN A 319 -2.98 -11.42 8.63
N ASP A 320 -2.01 -10.78 9.29
CA ASP A 320 -1.86 -9.32 9.37
C ASP A 320 -1.13 -8.76 8.15
N THR A 321 -1.77 -8.90 6.99
CA THR A 321 -1.30 -8.47 5.67
C THR A 321 -1.57 -7.00 5.36
N ARG A 322 -1.97 -6.21 6.37
CA ARG A 322 -1.93 -4.76 6.26
C ARG A 322 -0.47 -4.30 6.34
N LEU A 323 -0.19 -3.05 5.96
CA LEU A 323 1.08 -2.41 6.30
C LEU A 323 1.27 -2.54 7.82
N ALA A 324 2.02 -3.57 8.24
CA ALA A 324 2.33 -3.78 9.63
C ALA A 324 2.95 -2.49 10.15
N LEU A 325 2.71 -2.14 11.42
CA LEU A 325 3.25 -0.92 12.01
C LEU A 325 4.76 -0.78 11.75
N ARG A 326 5.48 -1.91 11.71
CA ARG A 326 6.91 -1.99 11.37
C ARG A 326 7.26 -1.57 9.93
N ASN A 327 6.41 -1.89 8.96
CA ASN A 327 6.67 -1.58 7.54
C ASN A 327 6.10 -0.21 7.12
N ARG A 328 5.24 0.38 7.96
CA ARG A 328 4.55 1.65 7.71
C ARG A 328 5.54 2.77 7.35
N GLU A 329 6.61 2.90 8.14
CA GLU A 329 7.60 3.95 7.96
C GLU A 329 8.36 3.79 6.62
N CYS A 330 8.92 2.60 6.37
CA CYS A 330 9.61 2.28 5.12
C CYS A 330 8.73 2.56 3.89
N PHE A 331 7.46 2.18 3.96
CA PHE A 331 6.49 2.38 2.89
C PHE A 331 6.21 3.86 2.61
N TYR A 332 5.83 4.63 3.62
CA TYR A 332 5.48 6.03 3.43
C TYR A 332 6.69 6.91 3.14
N GLN A 333 7.86 6.62 3.70
CA GLN A 333 9.09 7.32 3.30
C GLN A 333 9.44 7.07 1.83
N MET A 334 9.28 5.84 1.34
CA MET A 334 9.52 5.53 -0.08
C MET A 334 8.50 6.23 -0.98
N MET A 335 7.21 6.24 -0.59
CA MET A 335 6.20 7.02 -1.29
C MET A 335 6.55 8.51 -1.31
N ASN A 336 6.92 9.09 -0.18
CA ASN A 336 7.32 10.48 -0.09
C ASN A 336 8.47 10.80 -1.03
N ALA A 337 9.52 9.98 -1.05
CA ALA A 337 10.68 10.14 -1.91
C ALA A 337 10.32 10.05 -3.41
N VAL A 338 9.48 9.08 -3.81
CA VAL A 338 9.11 8.88 -5.21
C VAL A 338 8.09 9.92 -5.68
N PHE A 339 7.09 10.25 -4.86
CA PHE A 339 6.01 11.16 -5.24
C PHE A 339 6.49 12.60 -5.41
N HIS A 340 7.48 13.01 -4.62
CA HIS A 340 8.12 14.33 -4.74
C HIS A 340 9.32 14.34 -5.69
N MET A 341 9.66 13.21 -6.32
CA MET A 341 10.71 13.17 -7.32
C MET A 341 10.28 13.98 -8.56
N PRO A 342 11.11 14.94 -9.04
CA PRO A 342 10.76 15.71 -10.22
C PRO A 342 10.51 14.80 -11.44
N GLN A 343 9.39 15.00 -12.14
CA GLN A 343 9.03 14.18 -13.31
C GLN A 343 10.12 14.20 -14.40
N GLU A 344 10.81 15.33 -14.56
CA GLU A 344 11.94 15.44 -15.49
C GLU A 344 13.13 14.57 -15.08
N LYS A 345 13.32 14.30 -13.78
CA LYS A 345 14.33 13.34 -13.29
C LYS A 345 13.90 11.92 -13.65
N LEU A 346 12.64 11.55 -13.42
CA LEU A 346 12.10 10.23 -13.82
C LEU A 346 12.21 9.99 -15.33
N LYS A 347 11.86 10.97 -16.16
CA LYS A 347 12.02 10.87 -17.63
C LYS A 347 13.46 10.67 -18.05
N LYS A 348 14.42 11.36 -17.41
CA LYS A 348 15.85 11.16 -17.66
C LYS A 348 16.30 9.75 -17.27
N ILE A 349 15.84 9.23 -16.14
CA ILE A 349 16.13 7.86 -15.70
C ILE A 349 15.55 6.86 -16.71
N VAL A 350 14.31 7.05 -17.17
CA VAL A 350 13.72 6.20 -18.22
C VAL A 350 14.57 6.23 -19.49
N ALA A 351 14.99 7.41 -19.95
CA ALA A 351 15.84 7.54 -21.14
C ALA A 351 17.19 6.83 -20.97
N ASP A 352 17.83 6.99 -19.80
CA ASP A 352 19.11 6.35 -19.47
C ASP A 352 18.98 4.82 -19.41
N VAL A 353 17.95 4.33 -18.74
CA VAL A 353 17.63 2.89 -18.66
C VAL A 353 17.32 2.32 -20.05
N GLN A 354 16.67 3.07 -20.93
CA GLN A 354 16.42 2.64 -22.30
C GLN A 354 17.68 2.64 -23.19
N GLU A 355 18.68 3.48 -22.90
CA GLU A 355 19.90 3.62 -23.69
C GLU A 355 21.03 2.69 -23.22
N ASN A 356 21.23 2.58 -21.91
CA ASN A 356 22.44 2.02 -21.31
C ASN A 356 22.25 0.67 -20.62
N ALA A 357 21.01 0.25 -20.36
CA ALA A 357 20.83 -0.90 -19.50
C ALA A 357 21.16 -2.23 -20.22
N PRO A 358 21.79 -3.20 -19.51
CA PRO A 358 22.24 -4.46 -20.11
C PRO A 358 21.08 -5.23 -20.72
N ASP A 359 21.32 -5.87 -21.88
CA ASP A 359 20.28 -6.65 -22.56
C ASP A 359 19.72 -7.80 -21.68
N GLU A 360 20.40 -8.21 -20.61
CA GLU A 360 19.91 -9.22 -19.65
C GLU A 360 18.73 -8.74 -18.76
N HIS A 361 18.56 -7.42 -18.60
CA HIS A 361 17.46 -6.83 -17.80
C HIS A 361 16.21 -6.49 -18.62
N PHE A 362 16.30 -6.65 -19.94
CA PHE A 362 15.20 -6.45 -20.86
C PHE A 362 14.90 -7.80 -21.47
N GLU A 363 13.66 -8.27 -21.36
CA GLU A 363 13.28 -9.28 -22.33
C GLU A 363 13.34 -8.63 -23.71
N GLN A 364 14.11 -9.25 -24.60
CA GLN A 364 13.94 -9.09 -26.03
C GLN A 364 12.46 -9.38 -26.31
N ILE A 365 11.62 -8.34 -26.38
CA ILE A 365 10.30 -8.39 -27.02
C ILE A 365 10.58 -8.54 -28.53
N ASP A 366 11.17 -9.68 -28.88
CA ASP A 366 11.70 -9.97 -30.18
C ASP A 366 10.97 -11.22 -30.64
N TYR A 367 9.85 -10.99 -31.34
CA TYR A 367 9.42 -11.83 -32.46
C TYR A 367 8.21 -11.23 -33.23
N ALA A 368 7.46 -10.26 -32.65
CA ALA A 368 6.26 -9.69 -33.30
C ALA A 368 6.35 -8.21 -33.71
N GLN A 369 7.25 -7.39 -33.14
CA GLN A 369 7.30 -5.94 -33.40
C GLN A 369 8.33 -5.53 -34.47
N THR A 370 9.15 -6.45 -34.97
CA THR A 370 10.10 -6.21 -36.07
C THR A 370 9.45 -5.94 -37.43
N GLN A 371 8.12 -6.10 -37.57
CA GLN A 371 7.39 -5.90 -38.83
C GLN A 371 6.81 -4.49 -39.04
N THR A 372 6.92 -3.56 -38.07
CA THR A 372 6.36 -2.20 -38.21
C THR A 372 7.36 -1.11 -37.88
N ARG A 373 8.35 -0.92 -38.74
CA ARG A 373 9.16 0.31 -38.78
C ARG A 373 9.04 0.99 -40.13
N LYS A 374 7.94 1.73 -40.30
CA LYS A 374 7.83 2.78 -41.32
C LYS A 374 8.28 4.16 -40.80
N ASP A 375 8.40 4.36 -39.48
CA ASP A 375 8.54 5.70 -38.89
C ASP A 375 9.93 6.02 -38.31
N GLY A 376 10.92 5.15 -38.46
CA GLY A 376 12.31 5.41 -38.03
C GLY A 376 12.55 5.56 -36.51
N LYS A 377 11.52 5.51 -35.66
CA LYS A 377 11.66 5.59 -34.20
C LYS A 377 12.33 4.32 -33.62
N LYS A 378 13.21 4.49 -32.63
CA LYS A 378 13.79 3.40 -31.81
C LYS A 378 12.66 2.70 -31.03
N PRO A 379 12.61 1.35 -30.99
CA PRO A 379 11.65 0.67 -30.14
C PRO A 379 11.93 1.07 -28.68
N GLU A 380 10.88 1.41 -27.95
CA GLU A 380 10.98 1.64 -26.53
C GLU A 380 11.30 0.31 -25.83
N ARG A 381 12.24 0.34 -24.89
CA ARG A 381 12.62 -0.81 -24.07
C ARG A 381 11.90 -0.70 -22.71
N TYR A 382 11.37 -1.82 -22.21
CA TYR A 382 10.69 -1.93 -20.91
C TYR A 382 11.37 -2.97 -20.02
N SER A 383 11.40 -2.74 -18.72
CA SER A 383 12.08 -3.62 -17.77
C SER A 383 11.37 -4.97 -17.65
N SER A 384 12.13 -6.07 -17.61
CA SER A 384 11.56 -7.40 -17.37
C SER A 384 10.98 -7.49 -15.95
N VAL A 385 9.82 -8.12 -15.82
CA VAL A 385 9.12 -8.27 -14.54
C VAL A 385 9.42 -9.60 -13.86
N GLY A 386 9.99 -10.56 -14.58
CA GLY A 386 10.34 -11.88 -14.07
C GLY A 386 11.21 -11.89 -12.79
N PRO A 387 12.22 -11.00 -12.64
CA PRO A 387 13.00 -10.90 -11.41
C PRO A 387 12.17 -10.53 -10.18
N LEU A 388 11.13 -9.70 -10.33
CA LEU A 388 10.26 -9.25 -9.23
C LEU A 388 9.56 -10.42 -8.53
N PHE A 389 9.26 -11.48 -9.28
CA PHE A 389 8.61 -12.68 -8.74
C PHE A 389 9.63 -13.69 -8.18
N ARG A 390 10.83 -13.76 -8.77
CA ARG A 390 11.82 -14.79 -8.44
C ARG A 390 12.78 -14.38 -7.32
N GLN A 391 13.16 -13.10 -7.27
CA GLN A 391 14.18 -12.58 -6.35
C GLN A 391 13.75 -11.26 -5.70
N PRO A 392 12.53 -11.17 -5.11
CA PRO A 392 11.97 -9.89 -4.65
C PRO A 392 12.89 -9.14 -3.69
N VAL A 393 13.55 -9.83 -2.75
CA VAL A 393 14.44 -9.20 -1.77
C VAL A 393 15.62 -8.45 -2.44
N LYS A 394 16.15 -8.98 -3.55
CA LYS A 394 17.26 -8.34 -4.28
C LYS A 394 16.83 -7.18 -5.16
N GLU A 395 15.57 -7.17 -5.58
CA GLU A 395 15.03 -6.14 -6.45
C GLU A 395 14.52 -4.91 -5.67
N ARG A 396 14.55 -4.93 -4.34
CA ARG A 396 14.08 -3.81 -3.51
C ARG A 396 14.84 -2.52 -3.80
N GLY A 397 14.08 -1.46 -4.01
CA GLY A 397 14.58 -0.14 -4.37
C GLY A 397 15.12 -0.02 -5.80
N ASN A 398 15.13 -1.09 -6.60
CA ASN A 398 15.53 -1.00 -8.00
C ASN A 398 14.44 -0.32 -8.83
N PHE A 399 14.87 0.41 -9.85
CA PHE A 399 14.00 1.13 -10.78
C PHE A 399 13.53 0.22 -11.93
N PHE A 400 12.26 0.35 -12.29
CA PHE A 400 11.59 -0.37 -13.37
C PHE A 400 10.77 0.61 -14.22
N PHE A 401 10.87 0.48 -15.55
CA PHE A 401 9.98 1.15 -16.48
C PHE A 401 9.02 0.13 -17.08
N LEU A 402 7.78 0.13 -16.57
CA LEU A 402 6.77 -0.87 -16.89
C LEU A 402 5.82 -0.37 -17.96
N LYS A 403 5.35 -1.30 -18.79
CA LYS A 403 4.23 -1.11 -19.70
C LYS A 403 3.22 -2.24 -19.52
N GLY A 404 1.94 -1.92 -19.47
CA GLY A 404 0.90 -2.94 -19.43
C GLY A 404 -0.50 -2.37 -19.45
N ILE A 405 -1.46 -3.29 -19.40
CA ILE A 405 -2.89 -2.96 -19.36
C ILE A 405 -3.35 -2.91 -17.90
N VAL A 406 -3.80 -1.75 -17.45
CA VAL A 406 -4.43 -1.58 -16.14
C VAL A 406 -5.90 -1.97 -16.23
N ARG A 407 -6.32 -2.91 -15.38
CA ARG A 407 -7.70 -3.42 -15.33
C ARG A 407 -8.50 -2.93 -14.13
N ARG A 408 -7.82 -2.37 -13.15
CA ARG A 408 -8.41 -1.85 -11.92
C ARG A 408 -7.55 -0.72 -11.38
N ILE A 409 -8.22 0.36 -11.00
CA ILE A 409 -7.64 1.51 -10.32
C ILE A 409 -8.49 1.80 -9.09
N ASP A 410 -7.90 1.69 -7.91
CA ASP A 410 -8.55 2.04 -6.65
C ASP A 410 -7.97 3.34 -6.11
N ALA A 411 -8.83 4.25 -5.67
CA ALA A 411 -8.42 5.46 -4.97
C ALA A 411 -8.36 5.20 -3.46
N ILE A 412 -7.19 5.37 -2.86
CA ILE A 412 -6.96 5.13 -1.44
C ILE A 412 -6.78 6.46 -0.73
N ARG A 413 -7.59 6.72 0.30
CA ARG A 413 -7.45 7.88 1.18
C ARG A 413 -6.62 7.50 2.40
N VAL A 414 -5.66 8.35 2.74
CA VAL A 414 -4.83 8.21 3.93
C VAL A 414 -5.49 9.00 5.06
N GLN A 415 -6.07 8.27 6.01
CA GLN A 415 -6.74 8.87 7.18
C GLN A 415 -5.77 9.15 8.34
N ASP A 416 -4.52 8.79 8.16
CA ASP A 416 -3.50 8.88 9.19
C ASP A 416 -2.98 10.33 9.31
N PRO A 417 -3.26 11.02 10.42
CA PRO A 417 -2.91 12.44 10.58
C PRO A 417 -1.40 12.66 10.59
N ASP A 418 -0.61 11.71 11.12
CA ASP A 418 0.85 11.80 11.15
C ASP A 418 1.42 11.79 9.73
N ILE A 419 0.97 10.84 8.90
CA ILE A 419 1.41 10.72 7.51
C ILE A 419 1.02 11.95 6.70
N ASN A 420 -0.20 12.47 6.92
CA ASN A 420 -0.66 13.70 6.28
C ASN A 420 0.20 14.91 6.67
N GLN A 421 0.56 15.03 7.95
CA GLN A 421 1.36 16.16 8.45
C GLN A 421 2.83 16.09 8.01
N ARG A 422 3.46 14.91 8.09
CA ARG A 422 4.89 14.72 7.79
C ARG A 422 5.19 14.66 6.30
N PHE A 423 4.38 13.90 5.55
CA PHE A 423 4.66 13.61 4.15
C PHE A 423 3.69 14.30 3.17
N GLY A 424 2.60 14.89 3.65
CA GLY A 424 1.58 15.50 2.79
C GLY A 424 0.79 14.49 1.95
N ILE A 425 0.89 13.20 2.25
CA ILE A 425 0.26 12.12 1.46
C ILE A 425 -1.17 11.89 1.95
N THR A 426 -2.12 12.60 1.33
CA THR A 426 -3.56 12.50 1.68
C THR A 426 -4.29 11.38 0.94
N HIS A 427 -3.78 11.00 -0.24
CA HIS A 427 -4.35 9.96 -1.06
C HIS A 427 -3.30 9.44 -2.05
N TYR A 428 -3.59 8.29 -2.64
CA TYR A 428 -2.85 7.71 -3.75
C TYR A 428 -3.75 6.75 -4.53
N PHE A 429 -3.29 6.28 -5.68
CA PHE A 429 -4.01 5.33 -6.51
C PHE A 429 -3.26 4.00 -6.58
N GLU A 430 -3.99 2.89 -6.43
CA GLU A 430 -3.49 1.53 -6.59
C GLU A 430 -3.86 1.02 -7.98
N LEU A 431 -2.85 0.78 -8.83
CA LEU A 431 -3.01 0.32 -10.20
C LEU A 431 -2.73 -1.18 -10.28
N PHE A 432 -3.67 -1.96 -10.80
CA PHE A 432 -3.46 -3.37 -11.13
C PHE A 432 -3.04 -3.48 -12.60
N LEU A 433 -1.74 -3.35 -12.83
CA LEU A 433 -1.12 -3.36 -14.16
C LEU A 433 -0.79 -4.81 -14.57
N PHE A 434 -1.23 -5.21 -15.76
CA PHE A 434 -0.94 -6.53 -16.34
C PHE A 434 0.08 -6.35 -17.48
N PRO A 435 1.37 -6.66 -17.25
CA PRO A 435 2.39 -6.61 -18.29
C PRO A 435 2.15 -7.66 -19.37
N ASP A 436 2.69 -7.43 -20.56
CA ASP A 436 2.61 -8.37 -21.68
C ASP A 436 3.31 -9.71 -21.36
N GLU A 437 4.39 -9.68 -20.56
CA GLU A 437 5.14 -10.87 -20.10
C GLU A 437 4.28 -11.77 -19.19
N THR A 438 3.44 -11.18 -18.34
CA THR A 438 2.67 -11.90 -17.32
C THR A 438 1.19 -11.47 -17.30
N PRO A 439 0.42 -11.76 -18.37
CA PRO A 439 -0.94 -11.22 -18.54
C PRO A 439 -1.97 -11.79 -17.53
N GLN A 440 -1.59 -12.81 -16.76
CA GLN A 440 -2.42 -13.44 -15.73
C GLN A 440 -2.10 -12.94 -14.31
N SER A 441 -0.93 -12.33 -14.11
CA SER A 441 -0.44 -11.92 -12.79
C SER A 441 -0.25 -10.41 -12.78
N PRO A 442 -1.04 -9.66 -12.00
CA PRO A 442 -0.89 -8.22 -11.94
C PRO A 442 0.40 -7.86 -11.20
N ILE A 443 0.88 -6.68 -11.53
CA ILE A 443 1.80 -5.88 -10.75
C ILE A 443 0.97 -4.75 -10.13
N VAL A 444 1.11 -4.58 -8.82
CA VAL A 444 0.45 -3.49 -8.11
C VAL A 444 1.39 -2.30 -8.12
N VAL A 445 0.95 -1.17 -8.67
CA VAL A 445 1.74 0.06 -8.72
C VAL A 445 1.00 1.18 -8.02
N LEU A 446 1.65 1.81 -7.04
CA LEU A 446 1.10 2.96 -6.33
C LEU A 446 1.56 4.25 -6.98
N VAL A 447 0.63 5.14 -7.32
CA VAL A 447 0.94 6.42 -7.98
C VAL A 447 0.28 7.59 -7.25
N PRO A 448 0.89 8.80 -7.26
CA PRO A 448 0.33 9.95 -6.57
C PRO A 448 -0.91 10.52 -7.28
N ALA A 449 -0.92 10.44 -8.60
CA ALA A 449 -1.97 11.00 -9.45
C ALA A 449 -2.16 10.14 -10.71
N LEU A 450 -3.35 10.23 -11.28
CA LEU A 450 -3.68 9.64 -12.57
C LEU A 450 -3.47 10.67 -13.69
N PRO A 451 -3.20 10.24 -14.93
CA PRO A 451 -3.15 11.12 -16.09
C PRO A 451 -4.53 11.71 -16.38
N ASP A 452 -4.53 12.88 -17.02
CA ASP A 452 -5.78 13.56 -17.38
C ASP A 452 -6.72 12.66 -18.19
N GLY A 453 -7.98 12.62 -17.79
CA GLY A 453 -9.03 11.83 -18.44
C GLY A 453 -9.16 10.38 -17.97
N ILE A 454 -8.26 9.90 -17.09
CA ILE A 454 -8.38 8.58 -16.48
C ILE A 454 -9.05 8.70 -15.12
N LEU A 455 -10.15 7.96 -14.94
CA LEU A 455 -10.89 7.88 -13.69
C LEU A 455 -10.67 6.53 -13.00
N PRO A 456 -10.68 6.46 -11.66
CA PRO A 456 -10.67 5.20 -10.92
C PRO A 456 -11.84 4.29 -11.32
N GLY A 457 -11.62 2.98 -11.32
CA GLY A 457 -12.63 2.01 -11.74
C GLY A 457 -12.12 0.57 -11.80
N SER A 458 -13.04 -0.40 -11.79
CA SER A 458 -12.75 -1.84 -11.73
C SER A 458 -13.71 -2.72 -12.55
N SER A 459 -14.43 -2.14 -13.51
CA SER A 459 -15.44 -2.86 -14.28
C SER A 459 -14.80 -3.87 -15.26
N THR A 460 -15.56 -4.90 -15.67
CA THR A 460 -15.11 -5.95 -16.60
C THR A 460 -14.67 -5.42 -17.97
N GLY A 461 -15.01 -4.17 -18.31
CA GLY A 461 -14.58 -3.48 -19.53
C GLY A 461 -13.51 -2.41 -19.31
N TYR A 462 -13.01 -2.26 -18.08
CA TYR A 462 -12.03 -1.24 -17.76
C TYR A 462 -10.63 -1.68 -18.20
N TYR A 463 -10.10 -1.04 -19.24
CA TYR A 463 -8.77 -1.31 -19.76
C TYR A 463 -8.10 -0.01 -20.16
N VAL A 464 -6.97 0.30 -19.51
CA VAL A 464 -6.17 1.48 -19.84
C VAL A 464 -4.71 1.06 -19.96
N GLU A 465 -4.10 1.32 -21.12
CA GLU A 465 -2.68 1.00 -21.32
C GLU A 465 -1.81 2.14 -20.77
N LEU A 466 -1.01 1.82 -19.76
CA LEU A 466 -0.14 2.79 -19.09
C LEU A 466 1.32 2.37 -19.19
N LYS A 467 2.19 3.39 -19.23
CA LYS A 467 3.62 3.28 -18.96
C LYS A 467 3.90 3.89 -17.60
N VAL A 468 4.63 3.19 -16.74
CA VAL A 468 4.82 3.62 -15.36
C VAL A 468 6.29 3.49 -14.96
N PRO A 469 7.00 4.61 -14.68
CA PRO A 469 8.29 4.56 -14.01
C PRO A 469 8.07 4.32 -12.52
N ALA A 470 8.65 3.25 -11.98
CA ALA A 470 8.41 2.84 -10.60
C ALA A 470 9.61 2.14 -9.96
N PHE A 471 9.66 2.16 -8.64
CA PHE A 471 10.66 1.47 -7.84
C PHE A 471 10.02 0.29 -7.13
N PHE A 472 10.67 -0.86 -7.13
CA PHE A 472 10.15 -2.05 -6.46
C PHE A 472 10.27 -1.94 -4.94
N PHE A 473 9.16 -2.14 -4.23
CA PHE A 473 9.10 -2.04 -2.77
C PHE A 473 9.15 -3.43 -2.12
N ASN A 474 8.12 -4.25 -2.34
CA ASN A 474 8.02 -5.57 -1.72
C ASN A 474 6.99 -6.47 -2.43
N THR A 475 6.81 -7.70 -1.95
CA THR A 475 5.67 -8.54 -2.33
C THR A 475 4.44 -8.19 -1.49
N TRP A 476 3.31 -7.95 -2.16
CA TRP A 476 2.04 -7.54 -1.56
C TRP A 476 0.97 -8.59 -1.76
N SER A 477 0.07 -8.74 -0.79
CA SER A 477 -1.10 -9.60 -0.95
C SER A 477 -2.33 -8.76 -1.24
N TYR A 478 -3.03 -9.05 -2.32
CA TYR A 478 -4.28 -8.39 -2.69
C TYR A 478 -5.44 -9.39 -2.69
N GLU A 479 -6.65 -8.87 -2.50
CA GLU A 479 -7.88 -9.66 -2.54
C GLU A 479 -8.35 -9.81 -4.00
N ASN A 480 -8.45 -11.05 -4.46
CA ASN A 480 -8.88 -11.42 -5.81
C ASN A 480 -10.21 -12.17 -5.76
N GLY A 481 -11.27 -11.45 -5.40
CA GLY A 481 -12.63 -11.98 -5.29
C GLY A 481 -12.85 -12.90 -4.08
N GLU A 482 -14.03 -13.50 -4.06
CA GLU A 482 -14.46 -14.48 -3.06
C GLU A 482 -14.53 -15.87 -3.69
N ASN A 483 -14.17 -16.91 -2.93
CA ASN A 483 -14.39 -18.30 -3.36
C ASN A 483 -15.88 -18.68 -3.24
N GLU A 484 -16.24 -19.89 -3.64
CA GLU A 484 -17.62 -20.41 -3.53
C GLU A 484 -18.17 -20.41 -2.09
N GLU A 485 -17.30 -20.33 -1.09
CA GLU A 485 -17.63 -20.28 0.34
C GLU A 485 -17.73 -18.83 0.89
N GLY A 486 -17.62 -17.81 0.03
CA GLY A 486 -17.60 -16.40 0.42
C GLY A 486 -16.29 -15.95 1.09
N LYS A 487 -15.27 -16.81 1.12
CA LYS A 487 -13.95 -16.48 1.65
C LYS A 487 -13.12 -15.77 0.59
N LYS A 488 -12.61 -14.60 0.94
CA LYS A 488 -11.73 -13.81 0.08
C LYS A 488 -10.46 -14.58 -0.28
N ILE A 489 -10.18 -14.71 -1.58
CA ILE A 489 -8.96 -15.35 -2.08
C ILE A 489 -7.86 -14.29 -2.11
N ARG A 490 -6.80 -14.47 -1.32
CA ARG A 490 -5.61 -13.61 -1.37
C ARG A 490 -4.61 -14.14 -2.40
N ARG A 491 -4.05 -13.25 -3.21
CA ARG A 491 -2.96 -13.54 -4.14
C ARG A 491 -1.79 -12.60 -3.89
N PHE A 492 -0.58 -13.08 -4.18
CA PHE A 492 0.62 -12.26 -4.07
C PHE A 492 0.95 -11.60 -5.41
N ALA A 493 1.34 -10.33 -5.36
CA ALA A 493 1.81 -9.56 -6.50
C ALA A 493 3.01 -8.70 -6.09
N PRO A 494 3.93 -8.41 -7.03
CA PRO A 494 4.92 -7.35 -6.87
C PRO A 494 4.23 -6.01 -6.59
N LEU A 495 4.72 -5.28 -5.59
CA LEU A 495 4.30 -3.91 -5.26
C LEU A 495 5.43 -2.94 -5.59
N LEU A 496 5.11 -1.98 -6.45
CA LEU A 496 6.00 -0.89 -6.81
C LEU A 496 5.38 0.45 -6.42
N ILE A 497 6.25 1.43 -6.17
CA ILE A 497 5.87 2.82 -5.92
C ILE A 497 6.37 3.62 -7.11
N GLY A 498 5.45 4.24 -7.83
CA GLY A 498 5.69 4.91 -9.10
C GLY A 498 5.43 6.41 -9.10
N GLY A 499 5.98 7.07 -10.11
CA GLY A 499 5.63 8.45 -10.44
C GLY A 499 4.27 8.54 -11.13
N ILE A 500 3.98 9.71 -11.71
CA ILE A 500 2.77 9.90 -12.52
C ILE A 500 2.92 9.05 -13.80
N PRO A 501 1.98 8.13 -14.08
CA PRO A 501 2.08 7.28 -15.26
C PRO A 501 1.82 8.07 -16.54
N GLU A 502 2.22 7.52 -17.68
CA GLU A 502 1.92 8.08 -19.01
C GLU A 502 0.92 7.19 -19.73
N GLN A 503 -0.17 7.79 -20.22
CA GLN A 503 -1.13 7.07 -21.05
C GLN A 503 -0.51 6.81 -22.43
N THR A 504 -0.44 5.54 -22.82
CA THR A 504 -0.20 5.21 -24.23
C THR A 504 -1.51 5.46 -24.95
N VAL A 505 -1.52 6.21 -26.05
CA VAL A 505 -2.74 6.47 -26.83
C VAL A 505 -3.25 5.16 -27.43
N SER A 506 -3.93 4.36 -26.61
CA SER A 506 -4.81 3.30 -27.03
C SER A 506 -6.22 3.80 -26.80
N THR A 507 -6.99 3.77 -27.89
CA THR A 507 -8.42 3.98 -27.90
C THR A 507 -9.00 3.20 -26.72
N ILE A 508 -9.70 3.87 -25.80
CA ILE A 508 -10.48 3.22 -24.75
C ILE A 508 -11.47 2.32 -25.50
N TYR A 509 -11.12 1.04 -25.65
CA TYR A 509 -11.99 0.02 -26.22
C TYR A 509 -12.96 -0.33 -25.09
N ALA A 510 -13.92 0.55 -24.86
CA ALA A 510 -15.26 0.05 -24.68
C ALA A 510 -15.68 -0.34 -26.11
N PRO A 511 -15.53 -1.60 -26.57
CA PRO A 511 -16.34 -1.99 -27.70
C PRO A 511 -17.74 -1.71 -27.21
N ASP A 512 -18.40 -0.77 -27.89
CA ASP A 512 -19.79 -0.44 -27.68
C ASP A 512 -20.55 -1.67 -28.17
N LEU A 513 -20.43 -2.77 -27.41
CA LEU A 513 -21.03 -4.07 -27.64
C LEU A 513 -22.54 -3.86 -27.77
N PHE A 514 -23.04 -2.83 -27.09
CA PHE A 514 -24.35 -2.23 -27.28
C PHE A 514 -24.70 -1.96 -28.74
N TRP A 515 -23.85 -1.31 -29.55
CA TRP A 515 -24.13 -1.12 -30.99
C TRP A 515 -24.12 -2.42 -31.77
N PHE A 516 -23.28 -3.40 -31.44
CA PHE A 516 -23.35 -4.72 -32.06
C PHE A 516 -24.65 -5.44 -31.69
N TYR A 517 -25.15 -5.32 -30.46
CA TYR A 517 -26.44 -5.86 -30.04
C TYR A 517 -27.62 -5.11 -30.65
N VAL A 518 -27.53 -3.78 -30.81
CA VAL A 518 -28.57 -2.96 -31.45
C VAL A 518 -28.61 -3.24 -32.95
N LEU A 519 -27.47 -3.25 -33.65
CA LEU A 519 -27.44 -3.61 -35.08
C LEU A 519 -27.84 -5.07 -35.29
N GLY A 520 -27.29 -6.00 -34.50
CA GLY A 520 -27.63 -7.42 -34.57
C GLY A 520 -29.10 -7.68 -34.27
N GLY A 521 -29.63 -7.08 -33.21
CA GLY A 521 -31.04 -7.18 -32.82
C GLY A 521 -31.98 -6.55 -33.85
N THR A 522 -31.63 -5.41 -34.45
CA THR A 522 -32.45 -4.75 -35.47
C THR A 522 -32.43 -5.50 -36.80
N THR A 523 -31.27 -6.04 -37.23
CA THR A 523 -31.21 -6.88 -38.43
C THR A 523 -31.94 -8.20 -38.25
N PHE A 524 -31.77 -8.89 -37.12
CA PHE A 524 -32.54 -10.10 -36.82
C PHE A 524 -34.03 -9.83 -36.69
N GLY A 525 -34.42 -8.78 -35.95
CA GLY A 525 -35.80 -8.35 -35.82
C GLY A 525 -36.43 -8.00 -37.17
N GLY A 526 -35.69 -7.27 -38.01
CA GLY A 526 -36.11 -6.91 -39.36
C GLY A 526 -36.30 -8.12 -40.28
N LEU A 527 -35.36 -9.07 -40.27
CA LEU A 527 -35.47 -10.32 -41.05
C LEU A 527 -36.64 -11.19 -40.57
N PHE A 528 -36.88 -11.25 -39.25
CA PHE A 528 -38.00 -11.97 -38.67
C PHE A 528 -39.34 -11.37 -39.12
N PHE A 529 -39.49 -10.04 -39.01
CA PHE A 529 -40.68 -9.32 -39.49
C PHE A 529 -40.87 -9.47 -41.00
N LEU A 530 -39.79 -9.39 -41.79
CA LEU A 530 -39.85 -9.61 -43.23
C LEU A 530 -40.34 -11.03 -43.55
N SER A 531 -39.87 -12.05 -42.83
CA SER A 531 -40.33 -13.43 -43.02
C SER A 531 -41.83 -13.59 -42.66
N LEU A 532 -42.31 -12.91 -41.61
CA LEU A 532 -43.73 -12.91 -41.24
C LEU A 532 -44.58 -12.23 -42.31
N ILE A 533 -44.11 -11.11 -42.87
CA ILE A 533 -44.79 -10.41 -43.96
C ILE A 533 -44.88 -11.33 -45.20
N LEU A 534 -43.77 -11.96 -45.59
CA LEU A 534 -43.74 -12.90 -46.72
C LEU A 534 -44.67 -14.11 -46.47
N TYR A 535 -44.70 -14.64 -45.25
CA TYR A 535 -45.61 -15.70 -44.86
C TYR A 535 -47.08 -15.29 -44.98
N PHE A 536 -47.45 -14.10 -44.50
CA PHE A 536 -48.81 -13.58 -44.61
C PHE A 536 -49.22 -13.31 -46.07
N LEU A 537 -48.32 -12.77 -46.89
CA LEU A 537 -48.58 -12.56 -48.32
C LEU A 537 -48.79 -13.89 -49.05
N SER A 538 -47.96 -14.91 -48.79
CA SER A 538 -48.13 -16.27 -49.36
C SER A 538 -49.39 -16.97 -48.85
N SER A 539 -49.74 -16.79 -47.57
CA SER A 539 -50.98 -17.33 -47.00
C SER A 539 -52.23 -16.75 -47.66
N ARG A 540 -52.20 -15.46 -48.02
CA ARG A 540 -53.28 -14.81 -48.77
C ARG A 540 -53.50 -15.42 -50.15
N GLU A 541 -52.44 -15.73 -50.89
CA GLU A 541 -52.52 -16.42 -52.18
C GLU A 541 -53.06 -17.84 -52.01
N ASN A 542 -52.60 -18.56 -50.99
CA ASN A 542 -53.09 -19.91 -50.68
C ASN A 542 -54.57 -19.91 -50.29
N ALA A 543 -55.06 -18.89 -49.59
CA ALA A 543 -56.48 -18.74 -49.26
C ALA A 543 -57.33 -18.44 -50.51
N ALA A 544 -56.80 -17.72 -51.50
CA ALA A 544 -57.44 -17.52 -52.78
C ALA A 544 -57.44 -18.83 -53.61
N PHE A 545 -56.34 -19.58 -53.57
CA PHE A 545 -56.21 -20.87 -54.23
C PHE A 545 -57.14 -21.94 -53.63
N ALA A 546 -57.31 -21.95 -52.30
CA ALA A 546 -58.24 -22.84 -51.61
C ALA A 546 -59.70 -22.57 -52.00
N ARG A 547 -60.10 -21.29 -52.14
CA ARG A 547 -61.43 -20.92 -52.65
C ARG A 547 -61.64 -21.34 -54.11
N ASN A 548 -60.62 -21.25 -54.95
CA ASN A 548 -60.69 -21.72 -56.34
C ASN A 548 -60.72 -23.26 -56.44
N ARG A 549 -60.00 -23.99 -55.57
CA ARG A 549 -60.12 -25.44 -55.49
C ARG A 549 -61.53 -25.86 -55.05
N GLN A 550 -62.13 -25.22 -54.05
CA GLN A 550 -63.51 -25.51 -53.67
C GLN A 550 -64.51 -25.32 -54.82
N LYS A 551 -64.24 -24.36 -55.74
CA LYS A 551 -65.04 -24.19 -56.96
C LYS A 551 -64.78 -25.29 -58.01
N MET A 552 -63.56 -25.81 -58.11
CA MET A 552 -63.25 -26.91 -59.04
C MET A 552 -63.74 -28.28 -58.54
N TYR A 553 -63.86 -28.48 -57.22
CA TYR A 553 -64.35 -29.73 -56.62
C TYR A 553 -65.83 -29.69 -56.24
N ALA A 554 -66.55 -28.61 -56.56
CA ALA A 554 -68.01 -28.64 -56.59
C ALA A 554 -68.44 -29.51 -57.80
N LEU A 555 -68.41 -30.82 -57.60
CA LEU A 555 -68.93 -31.80 -58.54
C LEU A 555 -70.39 -31.45 -58.85
N PRO A 556 -70.82 -31.54 -60.12
CA PRO A 556 -72.23 -31.44 -60.45
C PRO A 556 -73.01 -32.46 -59.63
N GLU A 557 -74.08 -32.02 -58.96
CA GLU A 557 -75.00 -32.91 -58.24
C GLU A 557 -75.49 -34.01 -59.20
N GLY A 558 -74.98 -35.23 -59.04
CA GLY A 558 -75.41 -36.37 -59.86
C GLY A 558 -74.42 -37.53 -60.02
N THR A 559 -73.12 -37.35 -59.80
CA THR A 559 -72.15 -38.45 -59.99
C THR A 559 -71.90 -39.24 -58.69
N ARG A 560 -72.60 -40.38 -58.57
CA ARG A 560 -72.48 -41.36 -57.49
C ARG A 560 -71.29 -42.28 -57.77
N LEU A 561 -70.14 -42.01 -57.13
CA LEU A 561 -68.94 -42.85 -57.16
C LEU A 561 -69.08 -43.98 -56.14
N GLU A 562 -69.85 -45.03 -56.46
CA GLU A 562 -70.04 -46.19 -55.56
C GLU A 562 -69.31 -47.45 -56.03
N ASN A 563 -68.62 -47.47 -57.19
CA ASN A 563 -68.10 -48.73 -57.76
C ASN A 563 -66.57 -48.83 -58.03
N ASP A 564 -65.74 -47.80 -57.81
CA ASP A 564 -64.31 -47.87 -58.17
C ASP A 564 -63.34 -48.06 -57.00
N VAL A 565 -63.81 -48.03 -55.74
CA VAL A 565 -62.94 -48.20 -54.56
C VAL A 565 -62.68 -49.68 -54.23
N GLU A 566 -63.60 -50.58 -54.57
CA GLU A 566 -63.43 -52.02 -54.28
C GLU A 566 -62.34 -52.69 -55.14
N ASN A 567 -62.17 -52.28 -56.40
CA ASN A 567 -61.17 -52.89 -57.29
C ASN A 567 -59.72 -52.47 -57.01
N THR A 568 -59.48 -51.40 -56.25
CA THR A 568 -58.12 -50.91 -55.98
C THR A 568 -57.54 -51.55 -54.71
N ALA A 569 -58.39 -51.87 -53.72
CA ALA A 569 -57.97 -52.50 -52.47
C ALA A 569 -57.60 -53.98 -52.63
N GLU A 570 -58.17 -54.69 -53.61
CA GLU A 570 -57.79 -56.09 -53.90
C GLU A 570 -56.45 -56.18 -54.64
N LYS A 571 -56.17 -55.22 -55.54
CA LYS A 571 -54.94 -55.20 -56.33
C LYS A 571 -53.69 -54.83 -55.52
N GLU A 572 -53.85 -54.18 -54.37
CA GLU A 572 -52.75 -53.90 -53.43
C GLU A 572 -52.49 -55.05 -52.45
N ARG A 573 -53.40 -56.02 -52.29
CA ARG A 573 -53.17 -57.21 -51.44
C ARG A 573 -52.35 -58.30 -52.11
N GLU A 574 -52.29 -58.35 -53.45
CA GLU A 574 -51.49 -59.32 -54.20
C GLU A 574 -50.07 -58.84 -54.54
N MET A 575 -49.77 -57.55 -54.35
CA MET A 575 -48.44 -56.99 -54.57
C MET A 575 -47.54 -57.34 -53.38
N GLY A 576 -46.62 -58.29 -53.57
CA GLY A 576 -45.67 -58.70 -52.54
C GLY A 576 -44.82 -57.53 -52.03
N PHE A 577 -44.54 -57.53 -50.74
CA PHE A 577 -43.86 -56.44 -50.01
C PHE A 577 -42.56 -55.93 -50.68
N GLU A 578 -41.81 -56.81 -51.34
CA GLU A 578 -40.58 -56.42 -52.06
C GLU A 578 -40.85 -55.55 -53.31
N GLU A 579 -41.97 -55.74 -54.00
CA GLU A 579 -42.32 -54.98 -55.20
C GLU A 579 -42.87 -53.58 -54.84
N TRP A 580 -43.53 -53.48 -53.68
CA TRP A 580 -43.99 -52.20 -53.12
C TRP A 580 -42.83 -51.31 -52.67
N CYS A 581 -41.78 -51.87 -52.04
CA CYS A 581 -40.59 -51.13 -51.65
C CYS A 581 -39.80 -50.60 -52.86
N ARG A 582 -39.68 -51.39 -53.93
CA ARG A 582 -38.91 -51.00 -55.14
C ARG A 582 -39.56 -49.89 -55.96
N ARG A 583 -40.85 -49.62 -55.75
CA ARG A 583 -41.62 -48.58 -56.46
C ARG A 583 -41.66 -47.23 -55.74
N ASN A 584 -41.28 -47.19 -54.45
CA ASN A 584 -41.36 -45.98 -53.61
C ASN A 584 -39.99 -45.47 -53.12
N GLU A 585 -38.89 -46.05 -53.57
CA GLU A 585 -37.59 -45.36 -53.71
C GLU A 585 -37.59 -44.51 -54.99
#